data_AF-A0A2G9SU45-F1
#
_entry.id   AF-A0A2G9SU45-F1
#
_cell.length_a   1.000
_cell.length_b   1.000
_cell.length_c   1.000
_cell.angle_alpha   90.00
_cell.angle_beta   90.00
_cell.angle_gamma   90.00
#
_symmetry.space_group_name_H-M   'P 1'
#
loop_
_entity.id
_entity.type
_entity.pdbx_description
1 polymer ?
#
loop_
_entity_poly.entity_id
_entity_poly.type
_entity_poly.pdbx_seq_one_letter_code
_entity_poly.pdbx_strand_id
1 'polypeptide(L)'
;MEIKRYEAEVLRQKAEEASRMKTELLGIVAHDLKNPLQSVLGFALLIREKIEPNSDIYLMVQSILSAAERILRNIDGLLKTAALEEGKIELHKTRCDLSRLVEEVVACNQTQAQINAKCSHFKVSRAALCL
;
A
#
# COMPACT_ATOMS: atom_id res chain seq x y z
N MET A 1 41.19 -18.65 11.73
CA MET A 1 40.23 -18.32 10.65
C MET A 1 38.84 -18.89 10.95
N GLU A 2 38.75 -20.05 11.61
CA GLU A 2 37.47 -20.69 12.01
C GLU A 2 36.69 -19.93 13.10
N ILE A 3 37.36 -19.37 14.12
CA ILE A 3 36.68 -18.59 15.18
C ILE A 3 35.95 -17.38 14.59
N LYS A 4 36.60 -16.63 13.67
CA LYS A 4 35.95 -15.50 12.97
C LYS A 4 34.75 -15.92 12.12
N ARG A 5 34.77 -17.14 11.54
CA ARG A 5 33.63 -17.68 10.78
C ARG A 5 32.47 -18.06 11.71
N TYR A 6 32.79 -18.67 12.85
CA TYR A 6 31.80 -19.00 13.87
C TYR A 6 31.15 -17.74 14.46
N GLU A 7 31.95 -16.73 14.80
CA GLU A 7 31.44 -15.43 15.27
C GLU A 7 30.55 -14.75 14.22
N ALA A 8 30.95 -14.76 12.95
CA ALA A 8 30.14 -14.22 11.86
C ALA A 8 28.80 -14.97 11.71
N GLU A 9 28.80 -16.30 11.84
CA GLU A 9 27.58 -17.10 11.73
C GLU A 9 26.64 -16.86 12.92
N VAL A 10 27.16 -16.76 14.14
CA VAL A 10 26.36 -16.41 15.33
C VAL A 10 25.76 -15.01 15.20
N LEU A 11 26.52 -14.03 14.71
CA LEU A 11 26.01 -12.69 14.44
C LEU A 11 24.93 -12.69 13.34
N ARG A 12 25.12 -13.50 12.29
CA ARG A 12 24.14 -13.67 11.21
C ARG A 12 22.83 -14.24 11.73
N GLN A 13 22.89 -15.33 12.50
CA GLN A 13 21.70 -15.97 13.09
C GLN A 13 20.94 -15.01 14.01
N LYS A 14 21.65 -14.24 14.85
CA LYS A 14 21.03 -13.22 15.71
C LYS A 14 20.34 -12.12 14.88
N ALA A 15 20.97 -11.68 13.80
CA ALA A 15 20.39 -10.67 12.92
C ALA A 15 19.14 -11.19 12.19
N GLU A 16 19.18 -12.43 11.70
CA GLU A 16 18.04 -13.09 11.05
C GLU A 16 16.87 -13.29 12.01
N GLU A 17 17.13 -13.70 13.24
CA GLU A 17 16.11 -13.84 14.28
C GLU A 17 15.49 -12.49 14.68
N ALA A 18 16.30 -11.46 14.85
CA ALA A 18 15.81 -10.11 15.10
C ALA A 18 14.94 -9.58 13.95
N SER A 19 15.34 -9.84 12.70
CA SER A 19 14.55 -9.47 11.51
C SER A 19 13.20 -10.18 11.50
N ARG A 20 13.19 -11.49 11.76
CA ARG A 20 11.95 -12.30 11.79
C ARG A 20 10.98 -11.77 12.84
N MET A 21 11.46 -11.50 14.07
CA MET A 21 10.62 -10.98 15.15
C MET A 21 10.07 -9.59 14.82
N LYS A 22 10.86 -8.72 14.18
CA LYS A 22 10.40 -7.40 13.73
C LYS A 22 9.22 -7.53 12.77
N THR A 23 9.33 -8.41 11.76
CA THR A 23 8.29 -8.57 10.75
C THR A 23 7.03 -9.21 11.31
N GLU A 24 7.17 -10.21 12.18
CA GLU A 24 6.03 -10.84 12.87
C GLU A 24 5.26 -9.82 13.72
N LEU A 25 5.98 -9.02 14.51
CA LEU A 25 5.37 -7.96 15.32
C LEU A 25 4.64 -6.94 14.45
N LEU A 26 5.24 -6.49 13.34
CA LEU A 26 4.61 -5.57 12.40
C LEU A 26 3.33 -6.16 11.79
N GLY A 27 3.33 -7.45 11.45
CA GLY A 27 2.16 -8.15 10.93
C GLY A 27 0.99 -8.16 11.92
N ILE A 28 1.27 -8.50 13.18
CA ILE A 28 0.27 -8.53 14.25
C ILE A 28 -0.32 -7.13 14.48
N VAL A 29 0.55 -6.12 14.69
CA VAL A 29 0.11 -4.75 14.94
C VAL A 29 -0.69 -4.20 13.75
N ALA A 30 -0.27 -4.49 12.52
CA ALA A 30 -0.99 -4.06 11.32
C ALA A 30 -2.40 -4.64 11.25
N HIS A 31 -2.55 -5.94 11.55
CA HIS A 31 -3.86 -6.59 11.61
C HIS A 31 -4.77 -5.94 12.67
N ASP A 32 -4.23 -5.73 13.87
CA ASP A 32 -4.98 -5.17 14.99
C ASP A 32 -5.36 -3.70 14.79
N LEU A 33 -4.58 -2.94 14.02
CA LEU A 33 -4.91 -1.56 13.62
C LEU A 33 -5.89 -1.50 12.46
N LYS A 34 -5.86 -2.47 11.54
CA LYS A 34 -6.75 -2.49 10.37
C LYS A 34 -8.20 -2.61 10.79
N ASN A 35 -8.51 -3.48 11.74
CA ASN A 35 -9.88 -3.73 12.21
C ASN A 35 -10.58 -2.45 12.75
N PRO A 36 -10.03 -1.71 13.73
CA PRO A 36 -10.65 -0.49 14.22
C PRO A 36 -10.69 0.63 13.16
N LEU A 37 -9.69 0.72 12.28
CA LEU A 37 -9.72 1.68 11.15
C LEU A 37 -10.84 1.37 10.16
N GLN A 38 -11.09 0.10 9.86
CA GLN A 38 -12.21 -0.33 9.03
C GLN A 38 -13.55 0.03 9.67
N SER A 39 -13.69 -0.10 10.99
CA SER A 39 -14.88 0.38 11.70
C SER A 39 -15.06 1.89 11.58
N VAL A 40 -14.00 2.68 11.80
CA VAL A 40 -14.03 4.15 11.62
C VAL A 40 -14.44 4.52 10.20
N LEU A 41 -13.87 3.87 9.19
CA LEU A 41 -14.22 4.09 7.79
C LEU A 41 -15.70 3.76 7.53
N GLY A 42 -16.17 2.60 8.01
CA GLY A 42 -17.56 2.18 7.86
C GLY A 42 -18.54 3.18 8.48
N PHE A 43 -18.30 3.61 9.72
CA PHE A 43 -19.17 4.61 10.36
C PHE A 43 -19.12 5.96 9.64
N ALA A 44 -17.94 6.42 9.23
CA ALA A 44 -17.81 7.67 8.48
C ALA A 44 -18.56 7.62 7.14
N LEU A 45 -18.54 6.47 6.43
CA LEU A 45 -19.32 6.26 5.21
C LEU A 45 -20.83 6.32 5.48
N LEU A 46 -21.31 5.65 6.54
CA LEU A 46 -22.72 5.68 6.93
C LEU A 46 -23.20 7.09 7.34
N ILE A 47 -22.35 7.86 8.02
CA ILE A 47 -22.66 9.25 8.37
C ILE A 47 -22.72 10.10 7.10
N ARG A 48 -21.78 9.92 6.17
CA ARG A 48 -21.73 10.66 4.90
C ARG A 48 -23.02 10.51 4.08
N GLU A 49 -23.66 9.34 4.12
CA GLU A 49 -24.92 9.08 3.42
C GLU A 49 -26.13 9.81 4.02
N LYS A 50 -26.05 10.25 5.28
CA LYS A 50 -27.17 10.85 6.03
C LYS A 50 -27.11 12.37 6.14
N ILE A 51 -26.06 13.00 5.63
CA ILE A 51 -25.81 14.43 5.78
C ILE A 51 -25.85 15.14 4.42
N GLU A 52 -26.18 16.43 4.44
CA GLU A 52 -26.20 17.24 3.22
C GLU A 52 -24.79 17.37 2.63
N PRO A 53 -24.64 17.15 1.31
CA PRO A 53 -23.38 17.39 0.62
C PRO A 53 -22.89 18.82 0.84
N ASN A 54 -21.57 18.99 1.01
CA ASN A 54 -20.90 20.28 1.23
C ASN A 54 -21.24 21.02 2.55
N SER A 55 -22.02 20.42 3.45
CA SER A 55 -22.11 20.93 4.83
C SER A 55 -20.76 20.85 5.55
N ASP A 56 -20.58 21.65 6.61
CA ASP A 56 -19.35 21.59 7.42
C ASP A 56 -19.10 20.17 7.97
N ILE A 57 -20.17 19.49 8.39
CA ILE A 57 -20.12 18.09 8.86
C ILE A 57 -19.66 17.17 7.72
N TYR A 58 -20.13 17.39 6.48
CA TYR A 58 -19.70 16.61 5.32
C TYR A 58 -18.20 16.76 5.06
N LEU A 59 -17.67 17.98 5.12
CA LEU A 59 -16.25 18.25 4.94
C LEU A 59 -15.39 17.63 6.06
N MET A 60 -15.88 17.63 7.31
CA MET A 60 -15.23 16.94 8.42
C MET A 60 -15.21 15.42 8.21
N VAL A 61 -16.33 14.82 7.78
CA VAL A 61 -16.43 13.39 7.49
C VAL A 61 -15.49 12.99 6.34
N GLN A 62 -15.40 13.80 5.28
CA GLN A 62 -14.45 13.58 4.19
C GLN A 62 -12.99 13.63 4.68
N SER A 63 -12.68 14.53 5.61
CA SER A 63 -11.35 14.61 6.22
C SER A 63 -11.02 13.36 7.04
N ILE A 64 -11.99 12.83 7.78
CA ILE A 64 -11.84 11.56 8.53
C ILE A 64 -11.59 10.39 7.57
N LEU A 65 -12.40 10.27 6.51
CA LEU A 65 -12.25 9.21 5.49
C LEU A 65 -10.85 9.26 4.86
N SER A 66 -10.41 10.43 4.41
CA SER A 66 -9.10 10.61 3.79
C SER A 66 -7.95 10.27 4.76
N ALA A 67 -8.06 10.66 6.03
CA ALA A 67 -7.07 10.34 7.04
C ALA A 67 -7.01 8.82 7.32
N ALA A 68 -8.16 8.16 7.49
CA ALA A 68 -8.25 6.72 7.73
C ALA A 68 -7.64 5.92 6.56
N GLU A 69 -7.99 6.28 5.32
CA GLU A 69 -7.41 5.67 4.12
C GLU A 69 -5.90 5.88 4.02
N ARG A 70 -5.40 7.07 4.38
CA ARG A 70 -3.96 7.35 4.40
C ARG A 70 -3.24 6.46 5.42
N ILE A 71 -3.81 6.24 6.60
CA ILE A 71 -3.23 5.37 7.61
C ILE A 71 -3.19 3.92 7.10
N LEU A 72 -4.27 3.42 6.49
CA LEU A 72 -4.29 2.09 5.89
C LEU A 72 -3.19 1.93 4.82
N ARG A 73 -3.04 2.90 3.92
CA ARG A 73 -1.96 2.89 2.92
C ARG A 73 -0.56 2.89 3.55
N ASN A 74 -0.37 3.61 4.65
CA ASN A 74 0.91 3.62 5.37
C ASN A 74 1.21 2.26 6.01
N ILE A 75 0.20 1.63 6.63
CA ILE A 75 0.32 0.28 7.19
C ILE A 75 0.71 -0.72 6.09
N ASP A 76 0.00 -0.69 4.95
CA ASP A 76 0.33 -1.55 3.81
C ASP A 76 1.75 -1.30 3.28
N GLY A 77 2.18 -0.04 3.26
CA GLY A 77 3.55 0.34 2.89
C GLY A 77 4.61 -0.23 3.84
N LEU A 78 4.37 -0.15 5.15
CA LEU A 78 5.27 -0.71 6.17
C LEU A 78 5.38 -2.24 6.03
N LEU A 79 4.27 -2.94 5.81
CA LEU A 79 4.27 -4.39 5.61
C LEU A 79 5.04 -4.78 4.34
N LYS A 80 4.87 -4.04 3.24
CA LYS A 80 5.63 -4.27 2.00
C LYS A 80 7.12 -4.07 2.21
N THR A 81 7.53 -3.03 2.94
CA THR A 81 8.94 -2.80 3.28
C THR A 81 9.50 -3.93 4.13
N ALA A 82 8.75 -4.43 5.12
CA ALA A 82 9.17 -5.58 5.92
C ALA A 82 9.31 -6.85 5.05
N ALA A 83 8.36 -7.13 4.16
CA ALA A 83 8.44 -8.26 3.24
C ALA A 83 9.61 -8.14 2.23
N LEU A 84 9.92 -6.91 1.79
CA LEU A 84 11.08 -6.57 0.95
C LEU A 84 12.41 -6.91 1.65
N GLU A 85 12.56 -6.47 2.91
CA GLU A 85 13.78 -6.68 3.71
C GLU A 85 14.08 -8.17 3.93
N GLU A 86 13.04 -9.01 4.03
CA GLU A 86 13.17 -10.46 4.20
C GLU A 86 13.30 -11.23 2.87
N GLY A 87 13.27 -10.55 1.72
CA GLY A 87 13.29 -11.19 0.41
C GLY A 87 12.05 -12.03 0.09
N LYS A 88 10.95 -11.84 0.82
CA LYS A 88 9.70 -12.64 0.72
C LYS A 88 8.71 -12.13 -0.32
N ILE A 89 9.15 -11.35 -1.32
CA ILE A 89 8.26 -10.97 -2.42
C ILE A 89 8.19 -12.11 -3.43
N GLU A 90 7.04 -12.77 -3.47
CA GLU A 90 6.71 -13.70 -4.54
C GLU A 90 6.12 -12.94 -5.73
N LEU A 91 6.81 -12.99 -6.88
CA LEU A 91 6.32 -12.43 -8.14
C LEU A 91 5.53 -13.50 -8.89
N HIS A 92 4.20 -13.36 -8.90
CA HIS A 92 3.34 -14.19 -9.74
C HIS A 92 3.25 -13.61 -11.15
N LYS A 93 4.10 -14.13 -12.06
CA LYS A 93 4.08 -13.72 -13.48
C LYS A 93 2.88 -14.35 -14.19
N THR A 94 1.98 -13.51 -14.70
CA THR A 94 0.84 -13.91 -15.52
C THR A 94 0.82 -13.10 -16.82
N ARG A 95 0.18 -13.63 -17.89
CA ARG A 95 -0.08 -12.83 -19.08
C ARG A 95 -1.06 -11.72 -18.72
N CYS A 96 -0.69 -10.46 -18.95
CA CYS A 96 -1.56 -9.31 -18.74
C CYS A 96 -1.59 -8.41 -19.99
N ASP A 97 -2.72 -7.73 -20.20
CA ASP A 97 -2.83 -6.70 -21.23
C ASP A 97 -2.18 -5.41 -20.71
N LEU A 98 -0.96 -5.14 -21.17
CA LEU A 98 -0.21 -3.95 -20.78
C LEU A 98 -0.93 -2.65 -21.19
N SER A 99 -1.67 -2.64 -22.30
CA SER A 99 -2.39 -1.44 -22.74
C SER A 99 -3.49 -1.10 -21.75
N ARG A 100 -4.28 -2.12 -21.37
CA ARG A 100 -5.35 -1.99 -20.38
C ARG A 100 -4.81 -1.61 -18.99
N LEU A 101 -3.72 -2.24 -18.56
CA LEU A 101 -3.10 -1.91 -17.27
C LEU A 101 -2.66 -0.45 -17.20
N VAL A 102 -2.05 0.05 -18.28
CA VAL A 102 -1.62 1.44 -18.36
C VAL A 102 -2.82 2.40 -18.39
N GLU A 103 -3.88 2.07 -19.12
CA GLU A 103 -5.12 2.86 -19.13
C GLU A 103 -5.75 2.95 -17.72
N GLU A 104 -5.83 1.84 -17.00
CA GLU A 104 -6.35 1.79 -15.63
C GLU A 104 -5.51 2.66 -14.67
N VAL A 105 -4.18 2.61 -14.78
CA VAL A 105 -3.27 3.45 -13.98
C VAL A 105 -3.42 4.92 -14.32
N VAL A 106 -3.53 5.27 -15.60
CA VAL A 106 -3.72 6.66 -16.04
C VAL A 106 -5.06 7.20 -15.53
N ALA A 107 -6.14 6.44 -15.66
CA ALA A 107 -7.47 6.83 -15.18
C ALA A 107 -7.47 7.06 -13.66
N CYS A 108 -6.85 6.16 -12.89
CA CYS A 108 -6.75 6.28 -11.43
C CYS A 108 -5.99 7.55 -10.99
N ASN A 109 -4.98 7.97 -11.76
CA ASN A 109 -4.14 9.13 -11.43
C ASN A 109 -4.58 10.45 -12.07
N GLN A 110 -5.54 10.44 -12.99
CA GLN A 110 -6.02 11.65 -13.66
C GLN A 110 -6.56 12.70 -12.67
N THR A 111 -7.34 12.27 -11.68
CA THR A 111 -7.87 13.18 -10.65
C THR A 111 -6.75 13.86 -9.85
N GLN A 112 -5.71 13.09 -9.48
CA GLN A 112 -4.56 13.63 -8.75
C GLN A 112 -3.68 14.55 -9.61
N ALA A 113 -3.57 14.26 -10.91
CA ALA A 113 -2.82 15.06 -11.87
C ALA A 113 -3.50 16.41 -12.13
N GLN A 114 -4.83 16.44 -12.20
CA GLN A 114 -5.64 17.66 -12.30
C GLN A 114 -5.49 18.56 -11.08
N ILE A 115 -5.50 17.97 -9.87
CA ILE A 115 -5.30 18.70 -8.60
C ILE A 115 -3.88 19.31 -8.52
N ASN A 116 -2.87 18.60 -9.04
CA ASN A 116 -1.48 19.04 -8.98
C ASN A 116 -1.03 19.87 -10.21
N ALA A 117 -1.96 20.27 -11.09
CA ALA A 117 -1.69 20.98 -12.35
C ALA A 117 -0.61 20.32 -13.24
N LYS A 118 -0.47 18.99 -13.17
CA LYS A 118 0.45 18.23 -14.03
C LYS A 118 -0.35 17.60 -15.16
N CYS A 119 -0.04 17.93 -16.42
CA CYS A 119 -0.64 17.25 -17.58
C CYS A 119 -0.02 15.86 -17.75
N SER A 120 -0.77 14.81 -17.46
CA SER A 120 -0.43 13.42 -17.81
C SER A 120 -0.89 13.13 -19.24
N HIS A 121 -0.13 13.57 -20.25
CA HIS A 121 -0.37 13.19 -21.63
C HIS A 121 0.28 11.82 -21.90
N PHE A 122 -0.51 10.75 -21.92
CA PHE A 122 -0.04 9.39 -22.21
C PHE A 122 -0.78 8.86 -23.44
N LYS A 123 -0.05 8.56 -24.52
CA LYS A 123 -0.59 7.91 -25.72
C LYS A 123 -0.24 6.43 -25.67
N VAL A 124 -1.24 5.58 -25.42
CA VAL A 124 -1.10 4.12 -25.56
C VAL A 124 -1.33 3.77 -27.02
N SER A 125 -0.28 3.37 -27.74
CA SER A 125 -0.42 2.83 -29.10
C SER A 125 -0.47 1.31 -29.01
N ARG A 126 -1.54 0.71 -29.53
CA ARG A 126 -1.66 -0.75 -29.67
C ARG A 126 -0.57 -1.22 -30.64
N ALA A 127 0.54 -1.71 -30.12
CA ALA A 127 1.38 -2.63 -30.88
C ALA A 127 0.69 -4.00 -30.83
N ALA A 128 0.21 -4.47 -31.98
CA ALA A 128 -0.19 -5.86 -32.13
C ALA A 128 1.04 -6.74 -31.84
N LEU A 129 1.09 -7.36 -30.65
CA LEU A 129 2.01 -8.47 -30.44
C LEU A 129 1.42 -9.68 -31.19
N CYS A 130 1.93 -9.89 -32.40
CA CYS A 130 1.93 -11.17 -33.05
C CYS A 130 3.04 -12.03 -32.42
N LEU A 131 2.74 -13.33 -32.22
CA LEU A 131 3.51 -14.44 -31.60
C LEU A 131 3.22 -14.75 -30.13
#